data_AF-A0A4R7UU01-F1
#
_entry.id   AF-A0A4R7UU01-F1
#
_cell.length_a   1.000
_cell.length_b   1.000
_cell.length_c   1.000
_cell.angle_alpha   90.00
_cell.angle_beta   90.00
_cell.angle_gamma   90.00
#
_symmetry.space_group_name_H-M   'P 1'
#
loop_
_entity.id
_entity.type
_entity.pdbx_description
1 polymer ?
#
loop_
_entity_poly.entity_id
_entity_poly.type
_entity_poly.pdbx_seq_one_letter_code
_entity_poly.pdbx_strand_id
1 'polypeptide(L)'
;MSRIDENELRTLFEEIEAPPGLDRWRERIADVDAEAVEQARHDLEATEDEEHESHDAVVVPLPADGGFRPRHRRRSVAVAAAAAVVVGLGGLVVTTQLFSDSPPADPPMIIDAPDRTDTTAPPPTPRTSGTSEGVSTPPSGPGSNQSQPPPAGPGGVTTGGGGGPVGNDQPIGSEPAWPAMVGDPTAANTGVPLGASLGDRNGDLRITTPNQVVSDLRVNGSVIVDAPGVTLKRVLIVAPYGVPAVRQNATGLTIVDSELSGGTALTQGAAGLTVRRSRLEAGVTVTSGAQVVDCFLDGGNVIVPSGSTSVLLRHNTFGQVTMSDLDAPIRGVTIENNLLAQVDAPTGAGSASIYVTGNRFHGTAPSTGWNSSATDYRWSGNVFADSGAPAQP
;
A
#
# COMPACT_ATOMS: atom_id res chain seq x y z
N MET A 1 11.67 37.83 -38.31
CA MET A 1 11.62 36.45 -37.76
C MET A 1 11.78 35.50 -38.94
N SER A 2 12.97 34.94 -39.12
CA SER A 2 13.24 33.98 -40.20
C SER A 2 12.55 32.66 -39.86
N ARG A 3 11.78 32.09 -40.79
CA ARG A 3 11.24 30.74 -40.64
C ARG A 3 12.39 29.76 -40.85
N ILE A 4 12.61 28.88 -39.88
CA ILE A 4 13.52 27.74 -40.02
C ILE A 4 12.95 26.86 -41.14
N ASP A 5 13.81 26.54 -42.09
CA ASP A 5 13.53 25.69 -43.24
C ASP A 5 13.35 24.23 -42.76
N GLU A 6 12.39 23.51 -43.33
CA GLU A 6 12.08 22.11 -43.04
C GLU A 6 13.30 21.19 -43.29
N ASN A 7 14.19 21.59 -44.20
CA ASN A 7 15.47 20.90 -44.41
C ASN A 7 16.46 21.14 -43.26
N GLU A 8 16.45 22.33 -42.66
CA GLU A 8 17.29 22.67 -41.51
C GLU A 8 16.86 21.88 -40.27
N LEU A 9 15.55 21.62 -40.12
CA LEU A 9 15.01 20.70 -39.11
C LEU A 9 15.38 19.24 -39.39
N ARG A 10 15.39 18.78 -40.65
CA ARG A 10 15.82 17.42 -40.98
C ARG A 10 17.29 17.18 -40.67
N THR A 11 18.16 18.13 -41.00
CA THR A 11 19.60 18.00 -40.70
C THR A 11 19.86 17.96 -39.21
N LEU A 12 19.08 18.69 -38.40
CA LEU A 12 19.17 18.68 -36.93
C LEU A 12 18.78 17.33 -36.29
N PHE A 13 17.99 16.51 -36.98
CA PHE A 13 17.57 15.19 -36.49
C PHE A 13 18.40 14.03 -37.07
N GLU A 14 19.13 14.22 -38.18
CA GLU A 14 20.04 13.20 -38.72
C GLU A 14 21.40 13.14 -37.99
N GLU A 15 21.75 14.15 -37.19
CA GLU A 15 23.01 14.20 -36.41
C GLU A 15 22.87 13.71 -34.95
N ILE A 16 21.87 12.88 -34.67
CA ILE A 16 21.79 12.14 -33.41
C ILE A 16 22.08 10.67 -33.72
N GLU A 17 23.37 10.31 -33.74
CA GLU A 17 23.79 8.91 -33.70
C GLU A 17 23.19 8.26 -32.45
N ALA A 18 22.28 7.32 -32.66
CA ALA A 18 21.66 6.57 -31.58
C ALA A 18 22.77 5.87 -30.76
N PRO A 19 22.69 5.89 -29.42
CA PRO A 19 23.63 5.16 -28.58
C PRO A 19 23.69 3.68 -29.01
N PRO A 20 24.89 3.08 -29.13
CA PRO A 20 25.02 1.68 -29.49
C PRO A 20 24.26 0.81 -28.48
N GLY A 21 23.25 0.06 -28.94
CA GLY A 21 22.42 -0.83 -28.12
C GLY A 21 20.90 -0.66 -28.27
N LEU A 22 20.43 0.37 -28.99
CA LEU A 22 19.00 0.63 -29.19
C LEU A 22 18.30 -0.33 -30.18
N ASP A 23 19.07 -1.00 -31.06
CA ASP A 23 18.52 -1.97 -32.02
C ASP A 23 17.87 -3.17 -31.31
N ARG A 24 18.45 -3.60 -30.19
CA ARG A 24 17.89 -4.67 -29.34
C ARG A 24 16.54 -4.31 -28.72
N TRP A 25 16.27 -3.02 -28.54
CA TRP A 25 15.02 -2.56 -27.95
C TRP A 25 13.92 -2.47 -29.00
N ARG A 26 14.26 -2.09 -30.25
CA ARG A 26 13.33 -2.11 -31.38
C ARG A 26 12.93 -3.53 -31.79
N GLU A 27 13.86 -4.48 -31.74
CA GLU A 27 13.54 -5.91 -31.97
C GLU A 27 12.60 -6.46 -30.89
N ARG A 28 12.81 -6.14 -29.61
CA ARG A 28 11.90 -6.57 -28.53
C ARG A 28 10.49 -5.99 -28.61
N ILE A 29 10.32 -4.77 -29.11
CA ILE A 29 8.98 -4.19 -29.27
C ILE A 29 8.26 -4.83 -30.45
N ALA A 30 8.97 -5.10 -31.55
CA ALA A 30 8.40 -5.81 -32.69
C ALA A 30 7.95 -7.23 -32.32
N ASP A 31 8.70 -7.92 -31.46
CA ASP A 31 8.33 -9.26 -30.97
C ASP A 31 7.10 -9.23 -30.04
N VAL A 32 7.00 -8.25 -29.14
CA VAL A 32 5.86 -8.10 -28.22
C VAL A 32 4.57 -7.75 -28.97
N ASP A 33 4.64 -6.87 -29.97
CA ASP A 33 3.48 -6.53 -30.80
C ASP A 33 3.01 -7.72 -31.66
N ALA A 34 3.94 -8.56 -32.14
CA ALA A 34 3.59 -9.76 -32.90
C ALA A 34 2.87 -10.81 -32.03
N GLU A 35 3.32 -11.02 -30.80
CA GLU A 35 2.71 -11.98 -29.86
C GLU A 35 1.32 -11.52 -29.40
N ALA A 36 1.14 -10.20 -29.18
CA ALA A 36 -0.16 -9.63 -28.82
C ALA A 36 -1.20 -9.75 -29.96
N VAL A 37 -0.77 -9.64 -31.22
CA VAL A 37 -1.67 -9.80 -32.39
C VAL A 37 -2.11 -11.25 -32.58
N GLU A 38 -1.22 -12.23 -32.38
CA GLU A 38 -1.60 -13.65 -32.45
C GLU A 38 -2.55 -14.06 -31.31
N GLN A 39 -2.32 -13.56 -30.09
CA GLN A 39 -3.21 -13.80 -28.96
C GLN A 39 -4.63 -13.25 -29.22
N ALA A 40 -4.73 -12.02 -29.73
CA ALA A 40 -6.02 -11.40 -30.06
C ALA A 40 -6.77 -12.14 -31.17
N ARG A 41 -6.04 -12.75 -32.11
CA ARG A 41 -6.64 -13.57 -33.17
C ARG A 41 -7.20 -14.89 -32.63
N HIS A 42 -6.50 -15.54 -31.70
CA HIS A 42 -6.94 -16.78 -31.09
C HIS A 42 -8.20 -16.61 -30.23
N ASP A 43 -8.35 -15.47 -29.55
CA ASP A 43 -9.53 -15.16 -28.74
C ASP A 43 -10.79 -14.87 -29.59
N LEU A 44 -10.60 -14.31 -30.80
CA LEU A 44 -11.68 -14.08 -31.76
C LEU A 44 -12.18 -15.40 -32.37
N GLU A 45 -11.29 -16.35 -32.70
CA GLU A 45 -11.71 -17.65 -33.24
C GLU A 45 -12.45 -18.51 -32.18
N ALA A 46 -12.15 -18.34 -30.89
CA ALA A 46 -12.81 -19.10 -29.81
C ALA A 46 -14.25 -18.66 -29.49
N THR A 47 -14.67 -17.47 -29.91
CA THR A 47 -16.01 -16.94 -29.61
C THR A 47 -17.06 -17.29 -30.66
N GLU A 48 -16.66 -17.71 -31.86
CA GLU A 48 -17.59 -18.07 -32.93
C GLU A 48 -18.22 -19.47 -32.77
N ASP A 49 -17.66 -20.34 -31.92
CA ASP A 49 -18.14 -21.73 -31.76
C ASP A 49 -19.23 -21.91 -30.68
N GLU A 50 -19.52 -20.91 -29.83
CA GLU A 50 -20.49 -21.05 -28.72
C GLU A 50 -21.93 -20.60 -29.04
N GLU A 51 -22.20 -19.98 -30.20
CA GLU A 51 -23.54 -19.44 -30.54
C GLU A 51 -24.52 -20.44 -31.21
N HIS A 52 -24.29 -21.77 -31.16
CA HIS A 52 -25.13 -22.76 -31.85
C HIS A 52 -25.94 -23.75 -30.99
N GLU A 53 -26.07 -23.55 -29.67
CA GLU A 53 -26.97 -24.36 -28.81
C GLU A 53 -28.16 -23.55 -28.23
N SER A 54 -29.00 -23.00 -29.11
CA SER A 54 -30.29 -22.42 -28.68
C SER A 54 -31.37 -23.51 -28.53
N HIS A 55 -31.90 -23.58 -27.31
CA HIS A 55 -32.84 -24.55 -26.79
C HIS A 55 -34.27 -24.45 -27.37
N ASP A 56 -34.90 -25.61 -27.60
CA ASP A 56 -36.35 -25.78 -27.75
C ASP A 56 -37.08 -25.39 -26.45
N ALA A 57 -37.79 -24.26 -26.47
CA ALA A 57 -38.64 -23.84 -25.36
C ALA A 57 -40.07 -24.40 -25.52
N VAL A 58 -40.43 -25.32 -24.63
CA VAL A 58 -41.77 -25.90 -24.49
C VAL A 58 -42.74 -24.88 -23.89
N VAL A 59 -43.80 -24.56 -24.64
CA VAL A 59 -44.91 -23.68 -24.21
C VAL A 59 -45.89 -24.45 -23.33
N VAL A 60 -46.06 -24.02 -22.07
CA VAL A 60 -47.07 -24.53 -21.13
C VAL A 60 -48.26 -23.56 -21.08
N PRO A 61 -49.51 -24.00 -21.31
CA PRO A 61 -50.68 -23.12 -21.22
C PRO A 61 -51.18 -22.98 -19.77
N LEU A 62 -51.49 -21.74 -19.38
CA LEU A 62 -52.11 -21.38 -18.10
C LEU A 62 -53.64 -21.62 -18.11
N PRO A 63 -54.23 -22.11 -17.01
CA PRO A 63 -55.68 -22.26 -16.88
C PRO A 63 -56.36 -20.94 -16.45
N ALA A 64 -57.56 -20.73 -16.99
CA ALA A 64 -58.45 -19.62 -16.69
C ALA A 64 -59.43 -19.92 -15.53
N ASP A 65 -59.90 -18.83 -14.94
CA ASP A 65 -61.13 -18.62 -14.16
C ASP A 65 -61.21 -19.03 -12.68
N GLY A 66 -61.60 -18.04 -11.87
CA GLY A 66 -62.06 -18.18 -10.49
C GLY A 66 -62.39 -16.83 -9.85
N GLY A 67 -63.64 -16.37 -10.04
CA GLY A 67 -64.09 -15.02 -9.70
C GLY A 67 -64.19 -14.67 -8.20
N PHE A 68 -64.13 -13.38 -7.92
CA PHE A 68 -64.53 -12.80 -6.62
C PHE A 68 -65.45 -11.59 -6.81
N ARG A 69 -66.56 -11.61 -6.07
CA ARG A 69 -67.64 -10.60 -6.01
C ARG A 69 -67.26 -9.40 -5.12
N PRO A 70 -67.95 -8.24 -5.25
CA PRO A 70 -67.57 -6.97 -4.62
C PRO A 70 -68.28 -6.71 -3.28
N ARG A 71 -67.61 -6.02 -2.34
CA ARG A 71 -68.28 -5.28 -1.24
C ARG A 71 -67.51 -4.01 -0.81
N HIS A 72 -68.23 -2.90 -0.97
CA HIS A 72 -68.29 -1.64 -0.20
C HIS A 72 -67.09 -1.04 0.58
N ARG A 73 -66.75 0.19 0.15
CA ARG A 73 -66.48 1.45 0.90
C ARG A 73 -65.93 1.34 2.34
N ARG A 74 -64.78 2.01 2.56
CA ARG A 74 -64.66 3.23 3.38
C ARG A 74 -63.36 4.00 3.07
N ARG A 75 -63.46 5.31 3.18
CA ARG A 75 -62.44 6.35 2.93
C ARG A 75 -61.23 6.14 3.85
N SER A 76 -60.02 6.45 3.35
CA SER A 76 -59.00 7.24 4.05
C SER A 76 -57.89 7.65 3.08
N VAL A 77 -57.41 8.86 3.30
CA VAL A 77 -56.40 9.65 2.59
C VAL A 77 -55.00 9.06 2.79
N ALA A 78 -54.16 9.04 1.75
CA ALA A 78 -52.74 9.42 1.81
C ALA A 78 -52.05 9.33 0.43
N VAL A 79 -51.51 10.48 0.01
CA VAL A 79 -50.18 10.72 -0.56
C VAL A 79 -49.71 9.83 -1.73
N ALA A 80 -49.61 10.47 -2.88
CA ALA A 80 -49.00 9.95 -4.10
C ALA A 80 -47.51 9.63 -3.88
N ALA A 81 -47.15 8.35 -4.02
CA ALA A 81 -45.80 7.90 -4.36
C ALA A 81 -45.78 7.62 -5.86
N ALA A 82 -45.09 8.47 -6.63
CA ALA A 82 -44.77 8.19 -8.01
C ALA A 82 -43.53 7.28 -8.03
N ALA A 83 -43.76 6.01 -8.37
CA ALA A 83 -42.72 5.06 -8.72
C ALA A 83 -42.17 5.43 -10.11
N ALA A 84 -40.90 5.80 -10.18
CA ALA A 84 -40.16 5.82 -11.44
C ALA A 84 -39.47 4.48 -11.62
N VAL A 85 -39.92 3.75 -12.64
CA VAL A 85 -39.29 2.57 -13.22
C VAL A 85 -37.98 3.01 -13.86
N VAL A 86 -36.84 2.52 -13.35
CA VAL A 86 -35.57 2.56 -14.09
C VAL A 86 -35.32 1.15 -14.62
N VAL A 87 -35.36 1.08 -15.94
CA VAL A 87 -35.00 -0.06 -16.77
C VAL A 87 -33.55 -0.43 -16.49
N GLY A 88 -33.34 -1.69 -16.13
CA GLY A 88 -32.02 -2.27 -15.93
C GLY A 88 -31.27 -2.39 -17.26
N LEU A 89 -30.02 -1.92 -17.25
CA LEU A 89 -28.96 -2.42 -18.11
C LEU A 89 -27.83 -2.86 -17.18
N GLY A 90 -27.49 -4.14 -17.29
CA GLY A 90 -26.62 -4.86 -16.37
C GLY A 90 -25.18 -4.33 -16.41
N GLY A 91 -24.70 -3.94 -15.24
CA GLY A 91 -23.28 -3.97 -14.91
C GLY A 91 -23.06 -5.17 -14.00
N LEU A 92 -22.28 -6.14 -14.49
CA LEU A 92 -21.85 -7.30 -13.74
C LEU A 92 -20.99 -6.84 -12.55
N VAL A 93 -21.55 -6.85 -11.34
CA VAL A 93 -20.76 -6.69 -10.12
C VAL A 93 -20.07 -8.02 -9.86
N VAL A 94 -18.79 -8.13 -10.19
CA VAL A 94 -17.94 -9.23 -9.70
C VAL A 94 -17.70 -8.97 -8.22
N THR A 95 -18.55 -9.52 -7.37
CA THR A 95 -18.24 -9.69 -5.96
C THR A 95 -17.18 -10.77 -5.86
N THR A 96 -15.92 -10.38 -5.61
CA THR A 96 -14.88 -11.33 -5.18
C THR A 96 -15.23 -11.81 -3.77
N GLN A 97 -16.09 -12.81 -3.66
CA GLN A 97 -16.19 -13.60 -2.44
C GLN A 97 -14.87 -14.33 -2.24
N LEU A 98 -14.31 -14.12 -1.05
CA LEU A 98 -13.15 -14.81 -0.51
C LEU A 98 -13.33 -16.34 -0.61
N PHE A 99 -12.54 -16.98 -1.46
CA PHE A 99 -12.22 -18.39 -1.31
C PHE A 99 -11.29 -18.54 -0.10
N SER A 100 -11.88 -18.84 1.06
CA SER A 100 -11.19 -19.48 2.18
C SER A 100 -11.21 -20.99 1.95
N ASP A 101 -10.42 -21.46 0.99
CA ASP A 101 -9.98 -22.86 0.94
C ASP A 101 -8.49 -22.87 0.60
N SER A 102 -7.69 -22.69 1.65
CA SER A 102 -6.28 -23.06 1.57
C SER A 102 -6.22 -24.59 1.51
N PRO A 103 -5.61 -25.21 0.48
CA PRO A 103 -5.30 -26.63 0.53
C PRO A 103 -4.42 -26.90 1.77
N PRO A 104 -4.53 -28.09 2.40
CA PRO A 104 -3.69 -28.44 3.53
C PRO A 104 -2.23 -28.25 3.14
N ALA A 105 -1.49 -27.50 3.97
CA ALA A 105 -0.07 -27.29 3.77
C ALA A 105 0.63 -28.64 3.57
N ASP A 106 1.36 -28.78 2.46
CA ASP A 106 2.30 -29.88 2.29
C ASP A 106 3.23 -29.92 3.52
N PRO A 107 3.51 -31.12 4.07
CA PRO A 107 4.40 -31.24 5.20
C PRO A 107 5.76 -30.61 4.83
N PRO A 108 6.38 -29.83 5.74
CA PRO A 108 7.68 -29.26 5.47
C PRO A 108 8.65 -30.41 5.14
N MET A 109 9.27 -30.32 3.97
CA MET A 109 10.38 -31.19 3.60
C MET A 109 11.54 -30.87 4.55
N ILE A 110 11.63 -31.62 5.65
CA ILE A 110 12.77 -31.60 6.57
C ILE A 110 13.91 -32.28 5.83
N ILE A 111 14.84 -31.48 5.32
CA ILE A 111 16.15 -31.98 4.89
C ILE A 111 16.97 -32.13 6.18
N ASP A 112 16.99 -33.36 6.70
CA ASP A 112 17.91 -33.76 7.75
C ASP A 112 19.34 -33.56 7.27
N ALA A 113 20.08 -32.68 7.95
CA ALA A 113 21.52 -32.59 7.81
C ALA A 113 22.17 -33.89 8.33
N PRO A 114 23.27 -34.37 7.73
CA PRO A 114 23.90 -35.61 8.16
C PRO A 114 24.46 -35.48 9.58
N ASP A 115 23.87 -36.31 10.45
CA ASP A 115 24.44 -37.04 11.58
C ASP A 115 25.81 -36.55 12.09
N ARG A 116 25.78 -35.84 13.22
CA ARG A 116 26.93 -35.69 14.13
C ARG A 116 26.59 -36.36 15.44
N THR A 117 27.20 -37.53 15.60
CA THR A 117 27.25 -38.39 16.78
C THR A 117 27.51 -37.65 18.10
N ASP A 118 26.67 -37.97 19.08
CA ASP A 118 26.95 -38.22 20.50
C ASP A 118 27.94 -37.32 21.29
N THR A 119 27.41 -36.56 22.24
CA THR A 119 27.93 -36.54 23.63
C THR A 119 26.79 -36.17 24.59
N THR A 120 26.37 -37.15 25.38
CA THR A 120 25.34 -37.08 26.43
C THR A 120 25.88 -36.39 27.69
N ALA A 121 25.17 -35.38 28.20
CA ALA A 121 25.35 -34.82 29.54
C ALA A 121 24.07 -35.07 30.38
N PRO A 122 24.19 -35.42 31.67
CA PRO A 122 23.06 -35.85 32.50
C PRO A 122 22.16 -34.69 32.98
N PRO A 123 20.89 -34.97 33.34
CA PRO A 123 19.91 -33.96 33.69
C PRO A 123 20.05 -33.41 35.13
N PRO A 124 19.74 -32.13 35.37
CA PRO A 124 19.68 -31.60 36.73
C PRO A 124 18.39 -31.99 37.46
N THR A 125 18.56 -32.23 38.76
CA THR A 125 17.59 -32.69 39.77
C THR A 125 16.47 -31.67 40.04
N PRO A 126 15.22 -32.10 40.31
CA PRO A 126 14.14 -31.20 40.71
C PRO A 126 14.31 -30.74 42.18
N ARG A 127 14.12 -29.43 42.44
CA ARG A 127 13.99 -28.88 43.79
C ARG A 127 12.54 -28.57 44.12
N THR A 128 12.17 -29.05 45.30
CA THR A 128 10.87 -29.08 45.95
C THR A 128 10.40 -27.71 46.46
N SER A 129 9.08 -27.60 46.47
CA SER A 129 8.18 -26.59 47.05
C SER A 129 8.54 -26.12 48.47
N GLY A 130 8.30 -24.83 48.72
CA GLY A 130 8.28 -24.22 50.06
C GLY A 130 7.21 -23.14 50.14
N THR A 131 6.12 -23.48 50.84
CA THR A 131 4.97 -22.65 51.21
C THR A 131 5.34 -21.70 52.36
N SER A 132 4.96 -20.42 52.29
CA SER A 132 4.73 -19.62 53.50
C SER A 132 3.73 -18.49 53.23
N GLU A 133 2.56 -18.61 53.84
CA GLU A 133 1.58 -17.54 54.06
C GLU A 133 2.15 -16.46 55.00
N GLY A 134 1.68 -15.21 54.89
CA GLY A 134 2.08 -14.15 55.83
C GLY A 134 1.61 -12.73 55.51
N VAL A 135 0.30 -12.51 55.65
CA VAL A 135 -0.46 -11.27 55.95
C VAL A 135 0.34 -10.04 56.45
N SER A 136 0.15 -8.87 55.82
CA SER A 136 -0.31 -7.59 56.44
C SER A 136 -0.05 -6.33 55.58
N THR A 137 -1.10 -5.53 55.39
CA THR A 137 -1.12 -4.09 55.00
C THR A 137 -1.77 -3.28 56.14
N PRO A 138 -1.83 -1.93 56.13
CA PRO A 138 -0.86 -0.84 55.87
C PRO A 138 -0.79 0.11 57.12
N PRO A 139 -0.19 1.34 57.08
CA PRO A 139 -0.94 2.51 56.58
C PRO A 139 -0.09 3.62 55.92
N SER A 140 -0.83 4.49 55.23
CA SER A 140 -0.41 5.74 54.58
C SER A 140 0.05 6.84 55.54
N GLY A 141 0.98 7.69 55.09
CA GLY A 141 1.29 8.99 55.71
C GLY A 141 2.00 9.92 54.72
N PRO A 142 1.59 11.20 54.57
CA PRO A 142 2.10 12.13 53.57
C PRO A 142 3.31 12.92 54.09
N GLY A 143 4.29 13.19 53.22
CA GLY A 143 5.46 13.99 53.58
C GLY A 143 6.11 14.63 52.36
N SER A 144 5.73 15.88 52.10
CA SER A 144 6.44 16.85 51.27
C SER A 144 7.77 17.28 51.91
N ASN A 145 8.90 17.23 51.19
CA ASN A 145 9.84 18.37 51.08
C ASN A 145 11.11 18.06 50.25
N GLN A 146 11.35 18.99 49.32
CA GLN A 146 12.62 19.69 49.02
C GLN A 146 13.94 18.91 48.81
N SER A 147 14.41 19.03 47.56
CA SER A 147 15.72 19.58 47.16
C SER A 147 17.00 19.04 47.82
N GLN A 148 17.78 18.28 47.05
CA GLN A 148 19.24 18.43 47.05
C GLN A 148 19.88 17.86 45.77
N PRO A 149 20.77 18.61 45.07
CA PRO A 149 21.62 18.07 44.02
C PRO A 149 22.89 17.44 44.64
N PRO A 150 23.41 16.33 44.09
CA PRO A 150 24.70 15.81 44.52
C PRO A 150 25.88 16.61 43.92
N PRO A 151 27.02 16.65 44.64
CA PRO A 151 28.16 17.50 44.34
C PRO A 151 29.11 16.91 43.28
N ALA A 152 29.85 17.81 42.64
CA ALA A 152 31.01 17.50 41.83
C ALA A 152 32.13 16.84 42.67
N GLY A 153 32.71 15.76 42.15
CA GLY A 153 33.87 15.08 42.70
C GLY A 153 34.96 14.86 41.62
N PRO A 154 36.26 14.98 41.97
CA PRO A 154 37.36 15.15 41.01
C PRO A 154 38.12 13.86 40.70
N GLY A 155 38.81 13.87 39.56
CA GLY A 155 40.18 13.35 39.40
C GLY A 155 40.44 11.86 39.67
N GLY A 156 40.55 11.08 38.58
CA GLY A 156 41.14 9.74 38.59
C GLY A 156 41.97 9.53 37.32
N VAL A 157 43.28 9.81 37.43
CA VAL A 157 44.33 9.43 36.49
C VAL A 157 44.53 7.91 36.59
N THR A 158 44.36 7.19 35.48
CA THR A 158 44.95 5.85 35.29
C THR A 158 45.59 5.73 33.92
N THR A 159 46.91 5.73 33.99
CA THR A 159 47.88 5.49 32.92
C THR A 159 48.07 3.97 32.75
N GLY A 160 48.10 3.48 31.51
CA GLY A 160 48.92 2.30 31.14
C GLY A 160 48.18 1.00 30.84
N GLY A 161 48.38 0.49 29.61
CA GLY A 161 48.00 -0.85 29.13
C GLY A 161 47.26 -0.74 27.79
N GLY A 162 47.91 -0.65 26.63
CA GLY A 162 48.91 -1.61 26.16
C GLY A 162 48.26 -2.79 25.42
N GLY A 163 47.26 -2.53 24.58
CA GLY A 163 46.64 -3.52 23.68
C GLY A 163 46.13 -2.79 22.46
N GLY A 164 46.94 -2.78 21.39
CA GLY A 164 46.64 -2.04 20.17
C GLY A 164 45.36 -2.54 19.50
N PRO A 165 44.34 -1.68 19.31
CA PRO A 165 43.22 -2.04 18.46
C PRO A 165 43.73 -2.10 17.02
N VAL A 166 43.51 -3.25 16.38
CA VAL A 166 43.69 -3.42 14.93
C VAL A 166 42.67 -2.48 14.27
N GLY A 167 43.13 -1.28 13.91
CA GLY A 167 42.35 -0.25 13.26
C GLY A 167 41.94 -0.69 11.87
N ASN A 168 40.75 -1.28 11.78
CA ASN A 168 40.05 -1.52 10.53
C ASN A 168 39.17 -0.29 10.21
N ASP A 169 39.78 0.90 10.25
CA ASP A 169 39.17 2.15 9.77
C ASP A 169 39.22 2.17 8.24
N GLN A 170 38.62 1.17 7.59
CA GLN A 170 38.26 1.34 6.19
C GLN A 170 37.27 2.51 6.14
N PRO A 171 37.52 3.54 5.32
CA PRO A 171 36.60 4.66 5.18
C PRO A 171 35.26 4.10 4.72
N ILE A 172 34.31 4.07 5.64
CA ILE A 172 32.92 3.74 5.35
C ILE A 172 32.50 4.78 4.31
N GLY A 173 32.30 4.35 3.06
CA GLY A 173 31.90 5.24 1.98
C GLY A 173 30.71 6.07 2.45
N SER A 174 30.77 7.38 2.27
CA SER A 174 29.71 8.30 2.66
C SER A 174 28.38 7.80 2.10
N GLU A 175 27.39 7.58 2.98
CA GLU A 175 26.06 7.16 2.58
C GLU A 175 25.53 8.11 1.48
N PRO A 176 25.00 7.59 0.35
CA PRO A 176 24.45 8.44 -0.69
C PRO A 176 23.38 9.36 -0.09
N ALA A 177 23.66 10.66 -0.04
CA ALA A 177 22.74 11.64 0.49
C ALA A 177 21.65 11.91 -0.56
N TRP A 178 20.39 11.87 -0.15
CA TRP A 178 19.32 12.39 -0.98
C TRP A 178 19.51 13.90 -1.19
N PRO A 179 19.30 14.41 -2.40
CA PRO A 179 19.07 15.85 -2.55
C PRO A 179 17.91 16.26 -1.64
N ALA A 180 17.97 17.46 -1.08
CA ALA A 180 16.83 18.01 -0.35
C ALA A 180 15.59 17.92 -1.25
N MET A 181 14.47 17.41 -0.74
CA MET A 181 13.23 17.37 -1.49
C MET A 181 12.76 18.80 -1.75
N VAL A 182 13.00 19.27 -2.96
CA VAL A 182 12.51 20.55 -3.46
C VAL A 182 11.37 20.25 -4.42
N GLY A 183 10.18 20.75 -4.12
CA GLY A 183 8.98 20.53 -4.92
C GLY A 183 8.23 19.24 -4.57
N ASP A 184 7.35 18.84 -5.47
CA ASP A 184 6.54 17.62 -5.34
C ASP A 184 7.40 16.35 -5.43
N PRO A 185 6.98 15.26 -4.78
CA PRO A 185 7.52 13.94 -5.07
C PRO A 185 7.30 13.56 -6.54
N THR A 186 8.35 13.04 -7.16
CA THR A 186 8.41 12.60 -8.54
C THR A 186 9.30 11.35 -8.61
N ALA A 187 9.30 10.66 -9.76
CA ALA A 187 10.22 9.55 -9.99
C ALA A 187 11.71 9.95 -9.85
N ALA A 188 12.05 11.23 -10.06
CA ALA A 188 13.43 11.69 -10.02
C ALA A 188 13.95 12.01 -8.59
N ASN A 189 13.06 12.21 -7.61
CA ASN A 189 13.42 12.61 -6.24
C ASN A 189 12.87 11.67 -5.15
N THR A 190 12.36 10.51 -5.53
CA THR A 190 11.92 9.43 -4.65
C THR A 190 12.44 8.08 -5.16
N GLY A 191 12.25 7.01 -4.41
CA GLY A 191 12.67 5.67 -4.84
C GLY A 191 13.99 5.28 -4.19
N VAL A 192 14.78 4.44 -4.86
CA VAL A 192 16.16 4.15 -4.45
C VAL A 192 17.07 5.31 -4.91
N PRO A 193 17.99 5.83 -4.07
CA PRO A 193 18.83 6.94 -4.49
C PRO A 193 19.75 6.53 -5.65
N LEU A 194 19.90 7.44 -6.62
CA LEU A 194 20.73 7.20 -7.80
C LEU A 194 22.17 6.85 -7.38
N GLY A 195 22.72 5.80 -7.98
CA GLY A 195 24.07 5.32 -7.69
C GLY A 195 24.18 4.44 -6.45
N ALA A 196 23.07 4.14 -5.75
CA ALA A 196 23.08 3.14 -4.70
C ALA A 196 23.54 1.78 -5.25
N SER A 197 24.49 1.15 -4.54
CA SER A 197 24.91 -0.22 -4.84
C SER A 197 23.97 -1.19 -4.14
N LEU A 198 23.26 -2.01 -4.92
CA LEU A 198 22.32 -2.99 -4.40
C LEU A 198 22.88 -4.40 -4.57
N GLY A 199 22.77 -5.22 -3.53
CA GLY A 199 22.96 -6.67 -3.67
C GLY A 199 21.73 -7.32 -4.31
N ASP A 200 21.90 -8.42 -5.04
CA ASP A 200 20.78 -9.14 -5.65
C ASP A 200 20.28 -10.29 -4.77
N ARG A 201 18.95 -10.42 -4.70
CA ARG A 201 18.24 -11.57 -4.13
C ARG A 201 17.19 -12.05 -5.13
N ASN A 202 17.34 -13.27 -5.61
CA ASN A 202 16.35 -13.91 -6.47
C ASN A 202 15.34 -14.71 -5.65
N GLY A 203 14.07 -14.61 -6.04
CA GLY A 203 12.95 -15.21 -5.33
C GLY A 203 12.47 -14.39 -4.15
N ASP A 204 11.42 -14.90 -3.50
CA ASP A 204 10.78 -14.20 -2.40
C ASP A 204 11.69 -14.08 -1.17
N LEU A 205 11.52 -12.98 -0.44
CA LEU A 205 12.19 -12.72 0.82
C LEU A 205 11.16 -12.69 1.94
N ARG A 206 11.27 -13.65 2.87
CA ARG A 206 10.45 -13.71 4.08
C ARG A 206 11.23 -13.22 5.29
N ILE A 207 10.72 -12.19 5.96
CA ILE A 207 11.37 -11.54 7.10
C ILE A 207 10.64 -11.93 8.38
N THR A 208 11.30 -12.75 9.20
CA THR A 208 10.74 -13.32 10.44
C THR A 208 11.47 -12.85 11.71
N THR A 209 12.50 -12.01 11.58
CA THR A 209 13.24 -11.48 12.73
C THR A 209 12.73 -10.08 13.10
N PRO A 210 12.25 -9.86 14.36
CA PRO A 210 11.80 -8.55 14.81
C PRO A 210 12.90 -7.49 14.73
N ASN A 211 12.52 -6.25 14.40
CA ASN A 211 13.43 -5.10 14.29
C ASN A 211 14.55 -5.29 13.25
N GLN A 212 14.41 -6.26 12.33
CA GLN A 212 15.39 -6.46 11.28
C GLN A 212 15.36 -5.28 10.31
N VAL A 213 16.55 -4.77 9.99
CA VAL A 213 16.76 -3.81 8.91
C VAL A 213 17.26 -4.58 7.69
N VAL A 214 16.49 -4.52 6.60
CA VAL A 214 16.92 -5.00 5.28
C VAL A 214 17.23 -3.77 4.45
N SER A 215 18.47 -3.65 3.99
CA SER A 215 18.89 -2.51 3.18
C SER A 215 19.74 -2.89 1.99
N ASP A 216 19.80 -1.96 1.03
CA ASP A 216 20.72 -2.04 -0.12
C ASP A 216 20.56 -3.33 -0.91
N LEU A 217 19.29 -3.73 -1.12
CA LEU A 217 18.93 -5.01 -1.69
C LEU A 217 17.94 -4.85 -2.83
N ARG A 218 18.25 -5.45 -3.97
CA ARG A 218 17.33 -5.72 -5.06
C ARG A 218 16.72 -7.11 -4.86
N VAL A 219 15.41 -7.19 -4.77
CA VAL A 219 14.66 -8.45 -4.67
C VAL A 219 13.90 -8.67 -5.98
N ASN A 220 14.26 -9.72 -6.73
CA ASN A 220 13.50 -10.17 -7.91
C ASN A 220 12.50 -11.23 -7.44
N GLY A 221 11.40 -10.75 -6.84
CA GLY A 221 10.43 -11.53 -6.09
C GLY A 221 9.59 -10.62 -5.18
N SER A 222 8.87 -11.20 -4.25
CA SER A 222 8.04 -10.47 -3.27
C SER A 222 8.71 -10.42 -1.90
N VAL A 223 8.35 -9.43 -1.09
CA VAL A 223 8.79 -9.33 0.31
C VAL A 223 7.61 -9.55 1.25
N ILE A 224 7.72 -10.55 2.12
CA ILE A 224 6.71 -10.91 3.12
C ILE A 224 7.27 -10.57 4.50
N VAL A 225 6.63 -9.63 5.20
CA VAL A 225 7.06 -9.14 6.51
C VAL A 225 6.19 -9.74 7.61
N ASP A 226 6.70 -10.76 8.29
CA ASP A 226 6.00 -11.48 9.37
C ASP A 226 6.47 -11.08 10.78
N ALA A 227 7.49 -10.25 10.90
CA ALA A 227 8.02 -9.80 12.18
C ALA A 227 7.81 -8.29 12.40
N PRO A 228 7.57 -7.85 13.65
CA PRO A 228 7.30 -6.46 13.94
C PRO A 228 8.55 -5.59 13.86
N GLY A 229 8.36 -4.29 13.61
CA GLY A 229 9.42 -3.28 13.66
C GLY A 229 10.45 -3.38 12.52
N VAL A 230 10.13 -4.14 11.46
CA VAL A 230 11.03 -4.31 10.32
C VAL A 230 11.19 -3.00 9.56
N THR A 231 12.42 -2.73 9.11
CA THR A 231 12.73 -1.59 8.23
C THR A 231 13.27 -2.08 6.90
N LEU A 232 12.63 -1.68 5.80
CA LEU A 232 13.14 -1.81 4.44
C LEU A 232 13.72 -0.46 4.01
N LYS A 233 15.02 -0.39 3.73
CA LYS A 233 15.72 0.86 3.41
C LYS A 233 16.53 0.72 2.13
N ARG A 234 16.31 1.57 1.12
CA ARG A 234 17.00 1.42 -0.18
C ARG A 234 16.87 0.02 -0.75
N VAL A 235 15.63 -0.47 -0.77
CA VAL A 235 15.31 -1.72 -1.44
C VAL A 235 14.66 -1.44 -2.79
N LEU A 236 15.02 -2.23 -3.79
CA LEU A 236 14.34 -2.29 -5.07
C LEU A 236 13.62 -3.64 -5.15
N ILE A 237 12.30 -3.63 -5.19
CA ILE A 237 11.51 -4.86 -5.25
C ILE A 237 10.84 -4.93 -6.61
N VAL A 238 11.14 -6.00 -7.35
CA VAL A 238 10.55 -6.30 -8.66
C VAL A 238 9.78 -7.61 -8.52
N ALA A 239 8.52 -7.50 -8.12
CA ALA A 239 7.64 -8.64 -7.97
C ALA A 239 7.00 -9.06 -9.31
N PRO A 240 6.65 -10.35 -9.47
CA PRO A 240 5.89 -10.81 -10.63
C PRO A 240 4.53 -10.09 -10.76
N TYR A 241 3.99 -10.11 -11.98
CA TYR A 241 2.66 -9.56 -12.25
C TYR A 241 1.58 -10.23 -11.38
N GLY A 242 0.63 -9.44 -10.89
CA GLY A 242 -0.46 -9.93 -10.03
C GLY A 242 -0.07 -10.23 -8.57
N VAL A 243 1.21 -10.11 -8.20
CA VAL A 243 1.68 -10.32 -6.82
C VAL A 243 2.01 -8.97 -6.16
N PRO A 244 1.67 -8.77 -4.88
CA PRO A 244 2.09 -7.57 -4.18
C PRO A 244 3.61 -7.55 -3.96
N ALA A 245 4.27 -6.44 -4.27
CA ALA A 245 5.70 -6.30 -4.03
C ALA A 245 6.05 -6.44 -2.54
N VAL A 246 5.23 -5.85 -1.68
CA VAL A 246 5.35 -6.01 -0.22
C VAL A 246 4.02 -6.43 0.40
N ARG A 247 4.04 -7.48 1.20
CA ARG A 247 2.95 -7.88 2.09
C ARG A 247 3.36 -7.71 3.55
N GLN A 248 2.66 -6.84 4.28
CA GLN A 248 2.90 -6.62 5.70
C GLN A 248 1.93 -7.46 6.54
N ASN A 249 2.42 -8.49 7.23
CA ASN A 249 1.62 -9.29 8.16
C ASN A 249 1.84 -8.91 9.63
N ALA A 250 2.90 -8.13 9.93
CA ALA A 250 3.25 -7.69 11.29
C ALA A 250 3.28 -6.17 11.44
N THR A 251 3.19 -5.68 12.67
CA THR A 251 3.08 -4.24 12.97
C THR A 251 4.40 -3.48 12.81
N GLY A 252 4.33 -2.17 12.57
CA GLY A 252 5.50 -1.30 12.63
C GLY A 252 6.47 -1.45 11.45
N LEU A 253 5.98 -1.82 10.26
CA LEU A 253 6.81 -1.84 9.05
C LEU A 253 7.16 -0.41 8.63
N THR A 254 8.45 -0.14 8.46
CA THR A 254 8.96 1.09 7.86
C THR A 254 9.58 0.80 6.51
N ILE A 255 9.16 1.51 5.46
CA ILE A 255 9.76 1.45 4.12
C ILE A 255 10.26 2.85 3.80
N VAL A 256 11.55 2.98 3.48
CA VAL A 256 12.19 4.27 3.25
C VAL A 256 13.14 4.23 2.08
N ASP A 257 13.13 5.29 1.26
CA ASP A 257 14.05 5.45 0.14
C ASP A 257 14.06 4.21 -0.77
N SER A 258 12.88 3.64 -1.07
CA SER A 258 12.75 2.35 -1.74
C SER A 258 11.86 2.42 -2.97
N GLU A 259 12.01 1.46 -3.88
CA GLU A 259 11.24 1.36 -5.12
C GLU A 259 10.52 0.01 -5.18
N LEU A 260 9.19 0.05 -5.33
CA LEU A 260 8.33 -1.13 -5.34
C LEU A 260 7.59 -1.25 -6.68
N SER A 261 7.86 -2.34 -7.39
CA SER A 261 7.21 -2.73 -8.65
C SER A 261 6.52 -4.08 -8.48
N GLY A 262 5.26 -4.18 -8.91
CA GLY A 262 4.44 -5.39 -8.85
C GLY A 262 2.99 -5.10 -9.25
N GLY A 263 2.10 -6.11 -9.17
CA GLY A 263 0.67 -5.88 -9.45
C GLY A 263 0.00 -4.94 -8.45
N THR A 264 0.45 -4.99 -7.20
CA THR A 264 0.18 -3.98 -6.17
C THR A 264 1.51 -3.65 -5.51
N ALA A 265 1.78 -2.38 -5.22
CA ALA A 265 3.07 -2.03 -4.62
C ALA A 265 3.13 -2.50 -3.16
N LEU A 266 2.02 -2.38 -2.42
CA LEU A 266 1.98 -2.68 -0.99
C LEU A 266 0.58 -3.08 -0.52
N THR A 267 0.53 -4.13 0.30
CA THR A 267 -0.68 -4.52 1.03
C THR A 267 -0.41 -4.52 2.53
N GLN A 268 -1.11 -3.65 3.26
CA GLN A 268 -1.04 -3.58 4.72
C GLN A 268 -2.02 -4.55 5.38
N GLY A 269 -1.51 -5.63 5.95
CA GLY A 269 -2.27 -6.59 6.77
C GLY A 269 -2.24 -6.31 8.28
N ALA A 270 -1.37 -5.42 8.76
CA ALA A 270 -1.24 -5.07 10.17
C ALA A 270 -1.02 -3.56 10.38
N ALA A 271 -1.33 -3.04 11.56
CA ALA A 271 -1.26 -1.61 11.85
C ALA A 271 0.18 -1.05 11.89
N GLY A 272 0.31 0.27 11.75
CA GLY A 272 1.59 0.98 11.97
C GLY A 272 2.56 0.91 10.79
N LEU A 273 2.05 0.99 9.56
CA LEU A 273 2.85 1.16 8.36
C LEU A 273 3.41 2.58 8.26
N THR A 274 4.70 2.74 7.92
CA THR A 274 5.28 4.02 7.50
C THR A 274 6.00 3.84 6.16
N VAL A 275 5.61 4.60 5.15
CA VAL A 275 6.29 4.67 3.85
C VAL A 275 6.77 6.10 3.63
N ARG A 276 8.05 6.27 3.32
CA ARG A 276 8.63 7.61 3.14
C ARG A 276 9.66 7.70 2.02
N ARG A 277 9.57 8.74 1.18
CA ARG A 277 10.53 8.99 0.08
C ARG A 277 10.66 7.82 -0.89
N SER A 278 9.58 7.06 -1.06
CA SER A 278 9.58 5.84 -1.86
C SER A 278 8.84 6.06 -3.17
N ARG A 279 9.27 5.32 -4.19
CA ARG A 279 8.59 5.20 -5.48
C ARG A 279 7.78 3.90 -5.49
N LEU A 280 6.52 4.01 -5.89
CA LEU A 280 5.57 2.91 -5.91
C LEU A 280 4.94 2.86 -7.31
N GLU A 281 5.27 1.85 -8.10
CA GLU A 281 4.80 1.78 -9.50
C GLU A 281 3.34 1.31 -9.63
N ALA A 282 2.71 0.96 -8.51
CA ALA A 282 1.32 0.52 -8.46
C ALA A 282 0.62 1.07 -7.20
N GLY A 283 -0.68 0.79 -7.10
CA GLY A 283 -1.49 1.21 -5.96
C GLY A 283 -1.05 0.57 -4.63
N VAL A 284 -1.55 1.14 -3.54
CA VAL A 284 -1.34 0.68 -2.17
C VAL A 284 -2.65 0.55 -1.42
N THR A 285 -2.77 -0.51 -0.62
CA THR A 285 -3.88 -0.67 0.33
C THR A 285 -3.35 -0.41 1.73
N VAL A 286 -3.86 0.65 2.37
CA VAL A 286 -3.43 1.10 3.70
C VAL A 286 -4.58 1.03 4.69
N THR A 287 -4.31 0.58 5.91
CA THR A 287 -5.27 0.41 7.00
C THR A 287 -4.85 1.23 8.21
N SER A 288 -5.28 0.85 9.41
CA SER A 288 -5.13 1.69 10.60
C SER A 288 -3.67 2.03 10.96
N GLY A 289 -3.45 3.30 11.30
CA GLY A 289 -2.15 3.83 11.72
C GLY A 289 -1.11 3.95 10.60
N ALA A 290 -1.55 3.95 9.33
CA ALA A 290 -0.67 4.10 8.19
C ALA A 290 -0.21 5.56 7.99
N GLN A 291 1.05 5.73 7.60
CA GLN A 291 1.61 7.01 7.17
C GLN A 291 2.31 6.83 5.83
N VAL A 292 1.85 7.54 4.80
CA VAL A 292 2.49 7.61 3.48
C VAL A 292 2.87 9.06 3.26
N VAL A 293 4.18 9.33 3.26
CA VAL A 293 4.71 10.69 3.29
C VAL A 293 5.81 10.85 2.27
N ASP A 294 5.83 11.96 1.52
CA ASP A 294 6.92 12.23 0.56
C ASP A 294 7.09 11.14 -0.52
N CYS A 295 6.02 10.46 -0.91
CA CYS A 295 6.08 9.34 -1.87
C CYS A 295 5.58 9.73 -3.27
N PHE A 296 6.09 9.04 -4.28
CA PHE A 296 5.58 9.09 -5.65
C PHE A 296 4.94 7.75 -5.98
N LEU A 297 3.63 7.74 -6.20
CA LEU A 297 2.89 6.60 -6.72
C LEU A 297 2.63 6.89 -8.19
N ASP A 298 3.20 6.10 -9.08
CA ASP A 298 3.26 6.34 -10.53
C ASP A 298 1.89 6.13 -11.19
N GLY A 299 0.98 7.09 -10.97
CA GLY A 299 -0.46 6.93 -11.25
C GLY A 299 -1.18 5.96 -10.32
N GLY A 300 -0.48 5.37 -9.34
CA GLY A 300 -1.06 4.42 -8.39
C GLY A 300 -2.11 5.05 -7.48
N ASN A 301 -3.11 4.26 -7.10
CA ASN A 301 -4.18 4.65 -6.19
C ASN A 301 -3.87 4.24 -4.74
N VAL A 302 -4.40 5.02 -3.79
CA VAL A 302 -4.42 4.67 -2.37
C VAL A 302 -5.82 4.19 -2.00
N ILE A 303 -5.93 2.94 -1.56
CA ILE A 303 -7.18 2.35 -1.08
C ILE A 303 -7.16 2.36 0.45
N VAL A 304 -8.16 3.02 1.04
CA VAL A 304 -8.44 3.01 2.48
C VAL A 304 -9.71 2.19 2.70
N PRO A 305 -9.60 0.93 3.15
CA PRO A 305 -10.75 0.06 3.33
C PRO A 305 -11.53 0.41 4.59
N SER A 306 -12.72 -0.17 4.71
CA SER A 306 -13.66 0.04 5.79
C SER A 306 -13.05 -0.28 7.16
N GLY A 307 -13.44 0.48 8.19
CA GLY A 307 -12.91 0.30 9.55
C GLY A 307 -11.51 0.86 9.78
N SER A 308 -10.89 1.48 8.77
CA SER A 308 -9.57 2.11 8.90
C SER A 308 -9.62 3.33 9.81
N THR A 309 -8.55 3.51 10.60
CA THR A 309 -8.40 4.63 11.53
C THR A 309 -7.02 5.27 11.49
N SER A 310 -6.92 6.59 11.68
CA SER A 310 -5.63 7.28 11.85
C SER A 310 -4.67 7.11 10.66
N VAL A 311 -5.17 7.38 9.45
CA VAL A 311 -4.38 7.33 8.20
C VAL A 311 -3.87 8.72 7.86
N LEU A 312 -2.57 8.85 7.57
CA LEU A 312 -1.95 10.09 7.12
C LEU A 312 -1.37 9.91 5.72
N LEU A 313 -1.87 10.70 4.77
CA LEU A 313 -1.34 10.84 3.42
C LEU A 313 -0.86 12.28 3.27
N ARG A 314 0.46 12.50 3.29
CA ARG A 314 1.02 13.86 3.25
C ARG A 314 2.11 14.04 2.22
N HIS A 315 2.01 15.14 1.47
CA HIS A 315 3.08 15.57 0.57
C HIS A 315 3.51 14.44 -0.38
N ASN A 316 2.53 13.79 -1.00
CA ASN A 316 2.73 12.73 -1.98
C ASN A 316 2.28 13.20 -3.36
N THR A 317 2.67 12.44 -4.38
CA THR A 317 2.10 12.51 -5.72
C THR A 317 1.49 11.15 -6.07
N PHE A 318 0.17 11.07 -6.30
CA PHE A 318 -0.52 9.81 -6.62
C PHE A 318 -1.78 10.04 -7.44
N GLY A 319 -2.39 8.98 -7.99
CA GLY A 319 -3.62 9.09 -8.77
C GLY A 319 -4.82 9.47 -7.92
N GLN A 320 -5.40 8.49 -7.24
CA GLN A 320 -6.66 8.65 -6.50
C GLN A 320 -6.55 8.13 -5.08
N VAL A 321 -7.30 8.74 -4.16
CA VAL A 321 -7.62 8.13 -2.85
C VAL A 321 -9.05 7.63 -2.89
N THR A 322 -9.24 6.34 -2.67
CA THR A 322 -10.57 5.72 -2.54
C THR A 322 -10.78 5.26 -1.11
N MET A 323 -11.78 5.84 -0.44
CA MET A 323 -12.21 5.46 0.90
C MET A 323 -13.49 4.61 0.80
N SER A 324 -13.39 3.31 1.02
CA SER A 324 -14.54 2.38 0.94
C SER A 324 -15.05 2.03 2.33
N ASP A 325 -16.18 2.59 2.75
CA ASP A 325 -16.75 2.41 4.09
C ASP A 325 -18.00 1.52 4.13
N LEU A 326 -18.15 0.63 3.14
CA LEU A 326 -19.32 -0.23 2.98
C LEU A 326 -19.59 -1.13 4.19
N ASP A 327 -18.53 -1.70 4.79
CA ASP A 327 -18.68 -2.69 5.88
C ASP A 327 -18.49 -2.09 7.28
N ALA A 328 -17.80 -0.96 7.40
CA ALA A 328 -17.48 -0.32 8.66
C ALA A 328 -17.03 1.15 8.47
N PRO A 329 -17.38 2.06 9.40
CA PRO A 329 -16.98 3.46 9.34
C PRO A 329 -15.47 3.67 9.22
N ILE A 330 -15.06 4.65 8.41
CA ILE A 330 -13.67 5.12 8.31
C ILE A 330 -13.51 6.37 9.18
N ARG A 331 -12.43 6.47 9.96
CA ARG A 331 -12.20 7.61 10.86
C ARG A 331 -10.78 8.14 10.87
N GLY A 332 -10.62 9.45 11.05
CA GLY A 332 -9.29 10.04 11.29
C GLY A 332 -8.36 9.90 10.10
N VAL A 333 -8.84 10.21 8.89
CA VAL A 333 -8.02 10.22 7.68
C VAL A 333 -7.61 11.65 7.38
N THR A 334 -6.31 11.90 7.26
CA THR A 334 -5.75 13.19 6.89
C THR A 334 -5.05 13.07 5.56
N ILE A 335 -5.51 13.85 4.58
CA ILE A 335 -4.94 13.95 3.23
C ILE A 335 -4.50 15.40 3.04
N GLU A 336 -3.20 15.67 3.20
CA GLU A 336 -2.70 17.05 3.18
C GLU A 336 -1.49 17.30 2.28
N ASN A 337 -1.50 18.45 1.61
CA ASN A 337 -0.39 18.93 0.78
C ASN A 337 0.07 17.97 -0.31
N ASN A 338 -0.83 17.13 -0.83
CA ASN A 338 -0.52 16.18 -1.92
C ASN A 338 -0.80 16.80 -3.30
N LEU A 339 -0.17 16.26 -4.33
CA LEU A 339 -0.55 16.40 -5.73
C LEU A 339 -1.31 15.13 -6.16
N LEU A 340 -2.58 15.24 -6.52
CA LEU A 340 -3.40 14.07 -6.83
C LEU A 340 -4.51 14.33 -7.83
N ALA A 341 -5.08 13.30 -8.44
CA ALA A 341 -6.16 13.45 -9.41
C ALA A 341 -7.53 13.52 -8.72
N GLN A 342 -7.79 12.65 -7.75
CA GLN A 342 -9.12 12.50 -7.17
C GLN A 342 -9.11 12.01 -5.71
N VAL A 343 -10.13 12.42 -4.96
CA VAL A 343 -10.48 11.83 -3.66
C VAL A 343 -11.94 11.43 -3.67
N ASP A 344 -12.21 10.15 -3.40
CA ASP A 344 -13.56 9.67 -3.14
C ASP A 344 -13.82 9.69 -1.64
N ALA A 345 -14.80 10.49 -1.24
CA ALA A 345 -15.26 10.52 0.13
C ALA A 345 -15.99 9.21 0.50
N PRO A 346 -15.86 8.73 1.74
CA PRO A 346 -16.69 7.63 2.25
C PRO A 346 -18.17 8.06 2.27
N THR A 347 -19.08 7.12 2.02
CA THR A 347 -20.52 7.39 1.82
C THR A 347 -21.42 6.80 2.92
N GLY A 348 -20.92 5.82 3.65
CA GLY A 348 -21.57 5.16 4.77
C GLY A 348 -21.72 6.03 6.02
N ALA A 349 -22.70 5.65 6.84
CA ALA A 349 -22.99 6.35 8.09
C ALA A 349 -21.90 6.12 9.15
N GLY A 350 -21.58 7.16 9.92
CA GLY A 350 -20.70 7.07 11.08
C GLY A 350 -19.20 7.23 10.80
N SER A 351 -18.82 7.37 9.52
CA SER A 351 -17.49 7.85 9.12
C SER A 351 -17.28 9.28 9.65
N ALA A 352 -16.06 9.63 10.06
CA ALA A 352 -15.82 10.90 10.77
C ALA A 352 -14.35 11.36 10.74
N SER A 353 -14.11 12.64 11.01
CA SER A 353 -12.76 13.22 11.13
C SER A 353 -11.92 12.96 9.88
N ILE A 354 -12.48 13.33 8.73
CA ILE A 354 -11.81 13.23 7.43
C ILE A 354 -11.39 14.63 6.99
N TYR A 355 -10.09 14.83 6.85
CA TYR A 355 -9.50 16.12 6.56
C TYR A 355 -8.77 16.08 5.22
N VAL A 356 -9.22 16.89 4.27
CA VAL A 356 -8.60 17.03 2.95
C VAL A 356 -8.21 18.49 2.78
N THR A 357 -6.93 18.79 2.97
CA THR A 357 -6.46 20.18 3.09
C THR A 357 -5.17 20.48 2.34
N GLY A 358 -5.11 21.64 1.67
CA GLY A 358 -3.88 22.10 1.03
C GLY A 358 -3.44 21.27 -0.18
N ASN A 359 -4.31 20.42 -0.74
CA ASN A 359 -3.94 19.57 -1.87
C ASN A 359 -4.06 20.30 -3.21
N ARG A 360 -3.28 19.84 -4.19
CA ARG A 360 -3.34 20.26 -5.58
C ARG A 360 -3.93 19.15 -6.44
N PHE A 361 -4.97 19.47 -7.22
CA PHE A 361 -5.69 18.51 -8.05
C PHE A 361 -5.30 18.64 -9.52
N HIS A 362 -4.79 17.58 -10.14
CA HIS A 362 -4.56 17.56 -11.59
C HIS A 362 -5.71 16.83 -12.30
N GLY A 363 -6.27 17.43 -13.34
CA GLY A 363 -7.44 16.88 -14.04
C GLY A 363 -8.77 17.22 -13.38
N THR A 364 -9.60 16.21 -13.11
CA THR A 364 -10.98 16.43 -12.66
C THR A 364 -11.06 16.89 -11.21
N ALA A 365 -12.13 17.63 -10.91
CA ALA A 365 -12.51 17.98 -9.56
C ALA A 365 -12.65 16.72 -8.67
N PRO A 366 -12.59 16.86 -7.33
CA PRO A 366 -13.01 15.80 -6.41
C PRO A 366 -14.32 15.14 -6.82
N SER A 367 -14.43 13.84 -6.56
CA SER A 367 -15.60 13.08 -6.97
C SER A 367 -16.81 13.37 -6.07
N THR A 368 -17.98 13.20 -6.69
CA THR A 368 -19.29 13.23 -6.04
C THR A 368 -19.33 12.27 -4.85
N GLY A 369 -19.68 12.77 -3.66
CA GLY A 369 -19.77 11.93 -2.45
C GLY A 369 -19.52 12.69 -1.15
N TRP A 370 -18.94 13.89 -1.24
CA TRP A 370 -18.70 14.81 -0.13
C TRP A 370 -19.97 15.36 0.57
N ASN A 371 -21.16 14.95 0.13
CA ASN A 371 -22.43 15.24 0.80
C ASN A 371 -22.83 14.15 1.83
N SER A 372 -21.88 13.34 2.30
CA SER A 372 -22.21 12.20 3.14
C SER A 372 -22.40 12.62 4.60
N SER A 373 -23.30 11.91 5.27
CA SER A 373 -23.83 12.04 6.65
C SER A 373 -22.80 12.01 7.79
N ALA A 374 -21.55 12.28 7.47
CA ALA A 374 -20.39 11.94 8.24
C ALA A 374 -19.92 13.19 9.03
N THR A 375 -19.63 13.01 10.31
CA THR A 375 -19.38 14.15 11.22
C THR A 375 -17.93 14.60 11.14
N ASP A 376 -17.67 15.90 11.27
CA ASP A 376 -16.30 16.45 11.37
C ASP A 376 -15.46 16.28 10.07
N TYR A 377 -16.04 16.67 8.94
CA TYR A 377 -15.35 16.72 7.65
C TYR A 377 -14.76 18.11 7.42
N ARG A 378 -13.53 18.17 6.92
CA ARG A 378 -12.89 19.42 6.54
C ARG A 378 -12.33 19.35 5.13
N TRP A 379 -12.81 20.26 4.28
CA TRP A 379 -12.25 20.54 2.97
C TRP A 379 -11.77 22.00 2.95
N SER A 380 -10.46 22.25 2.89
CA SER A 380 -9.96 23.64 2.91
C SER A 380 -8.60 23.82 2.25
N GLY A 381 -8.43 24.92 1.51
CA GLY A 381 -7.15 25.27 0.89
C GLY A 381 -6.74 24.37 -0.28
N ASN A 382 -7.68 23.58 -0.82
CA ASN A 382 -7.45 22.75 -1.99
C ASN A 382 -7.57 23.59 -3.27
N VAL A 383 -6.71 23.35 -4.24
CA VAL A 383 -6.70 24.06 -5.53
C VAL A 383 -6.48 23.09 -6.69
N PHE A 384 -6.88 23.48 -7.89
CA PHE A 384 -6.44 22.78 -9.11
C PHE A 384 -4.98 23.11 -9.41
N ALA A 385 -4.18 22.10 -9.74
CA ALA A 385 -2.75 22.24 -10.01
C ALA A 385 -2.48 23.17 -11.21
N ASP A 386 -3.29 23.06 -12.27
CA ASP A 386 -3.06 23.78 -13.53
C ASP A 386 -3.46 25.26 -13.45
N SER A 387 -4.54 25.56 -12.71
CA SER A 387 -5.13 26.91 -12.67
C SER A 387 -4.91 27.65 -11.36
N GLY A 388 -4.56 26.94 -10.28
CA GLY A 388 -4.57 27.48 -8.92
C GLY A 388 -5.96 27.86 -8.41
N ALA A 389 -7.02 27.62 -9.19
CA ALA A 389 -8.38 27.93 -8.78
C ALA A 389 -8.78 27.02 -7.60
N PRO A 390 -9.63 27.49 -6.67
CA PRO A 390 -10.12 26.64 -5.58
C PRO A 390 -10.77 25.36 -6.12
N ALA A 391 -10.29 24.21 -5.64
CA ALA A 391 -10.95 22.93 -5.87
C ALA A 391 -12.03 22.78 -4.80
N GLN A 392 -13.29 22.67 -5.19
CA GLN A 392 -14.42 22.46 -4.28
C GLN A 392 -14.98 21.05 -4.51
N PRO A 393 -15.48 20.39 -3.45
CA PRO A 393 -16.08 19.07 -3.52
C PRO A 393 -17.40 19.01 -4.28
#